data_AF-A0AA38SRF9-F1
#
_entry.id   AF-A0AA38SRF9-F1
#
_cell.length_a   1.000
_cell.length_b   1.000
_cell.length_c   1.000
_cell.angle_alpha   90.00
_cell.angle_beta   90.00
_cell.angle_gamma   90.00
#
_symmetry.space_group_name_H-M   'P 1'
#
loop_
_entity.id
_entity.type
_entity.pdbx_description
1 polymer ?
#
loop_
_entity_poly.entity_id
_entity_poly.type
_entity_poly.pdbx_seq_one_letter_code
_entity_poly.pdbx_strand_id
1 'polypeptide(L)'
;MQFITNDKFKSVQHRVLAQTGMPRISVASLFRPFHEGIELITYRPIKELVTEENPCVYRDTNLKEYVALRNEAVGMSGRSALDPFKVESMKSTRLARH
;
A
#
# COMPACT_ATOMS: atom_id res chain seq x y z
N MET A 1 2.36 -3.01 -5.00
CA MET A 1 1.19 -3.42 -5.80
C MET A 1 -0.13 -2.95 -5.19
N GLN A 2 -0.44 -3.29 -3.92
CA GLN A 2 -1.74 -2.96 -3.30
C GLN A 2 -2.22 -1.51 -3.51
N PHE A 3 -1.35 -0.52 -3.26
CA PHE A 3 -1.64 0.90 -3.49
C PHE A 3 -2.08 1.20 -4.94
N ILE A 4 -1.23 0.87 -5.92
CA ILE A 4 -1.48 1.20 -7.34
C ILE A 4 -2.69 0.44 -7.89
N THR A 5 -3.00 -0.74 -7.37
CA THR A 5 -4.14 -1.54 -7.82
C THR A 5 -5.46 -1.16 -7.16
N ASN A 6 -5.51 -0.05 -6.42
CA ASN A 6 -6.66 0.35 -5.62
C ASN A 6 -7.22 -0.81 -4.77
N ASP A 7 -6.35 -1.47 -4.01
CA ASP A 7 -6.72 -2.58 -3.12
C ASP A 7 -7.21 -3.88 -3.80
N LYS A 8 -7.21 -3.96 -5.15
CA LYS A 8 -7.52 -5.19 -5.90
C LYS A 8 -6.54 -6.33 -5.59
N PHE A 9 -5.27 -6.02 -5.36
CA PHE A 9 -4.29 -6.95 -4.81
C PHE A 9 -3.96 -6.59 -3.36
N LYS A 10 -3.81 -7.61 -2.50
CA LYS A 10 -3.48 -7.43 -1.09
C LYS A 10 -2.01 -7.79 -0.84
N SER A 11 -1.28 -6.88 -0.20
CA SER A 11 0.08 -7.09 0.26
C SER A 11 0.05 -7.75 1.63
N VAL A 12 0.26 -9.07 1.67
CA VAL A 12 0.17 -9.86 2.91
C VAL A 12 1.46 -9.79 3.72
N GLN A 13 1.32 -9.76 5.04
CA GLN A 13 2.45 -9.94 5.96
C GLN A 13 2.85 -11.42 5.96
N HIS A 14 4.13 -11.70 5.73
CA HIS A 14 4.70 -13.04 5.79
C HIS A 14 5.75 -13.09 6.89
N ARG A 15 5.80 -14.21 7.62
CA ARG A 15 6.81 -14.49 8.65
C ARG A 15 7.32 -15.91 8.47
N VAL A 16 8.57 -16.14 8.84
CA VAL A 16 9.19 -17.47 8.86
C VAL A 16 9.48 -17.82 10.31
N LEU A 17 9.07 -19.02 10.72
CA LEU A 17 9.41 -19.54 12.03
C LEU A 17 10.83 -20.11 12.00
N ALA A 18 11.64 -19.78 13.00
CA ALA A 18 12.94 -20.40 13.19
C ALA A 18 12.74 -21.87 13.60
N GLN A 19 13.49 -22.78 12.96
CA GLN A 19 13.49 -24.19 13.30
C GLN A 19 14.81 -24.55 13.98
N THR A 20 14.74 -25.39 15.02
CA THR A 20 15.90 -25.98 15.68
C THR A 20 16.26 -27.28 14.99
N GLY A 21 17.53 -27.45 14.57
CA GLY A 21 18.08 -28.74 14.13
C GLY A 21 18.62 -28.79 12.70
N MET A 22 18.10 -27.98 11.76
CA MET A 22 18.68 -27.85 10.41
C MET A 22 18.61 -26.42 9.88
N PRO A 23 19.63 -25.95 9.14
CA PRO A 23 19.58 -24.67 8.44
C PRO A 23 18.47 -24.65 7.38
N ARG A 24 17.66 -23.58 7.39
CA ARG A 24 16.73 -23.26 6.30
C ARG A 24 17.35 -22.17 5.42
N ILE A 25 17.55 -22.47 4.14
CA ILE A 25 18.09 -21.52 3.15
C ILE A 25 16.98 -21.10 2.20
N SER A 26 16.81 -19.79 2.00
CA SER A 26 15.91 -19.23 1.01
C SER A 26 16.50 -17.96 0.43
N VAL A 27 16.34 -17.74 -0.87
CA VAL A 27 16.74 -16.50 -1.56
C VAL A 27 15.48 -15.79 -2.03
N ALA A 28 15.34 -14.52 -1.69
CA ALA A 28 14.23 -13.69 -2.14
C ALA A 28 14.70 -12.73 -3.25
N SER A 29 13.87 -12.56 -4.28
CA SER A 29 14.06 -11.54 -5.32
C SER A 29 12.91 -10.54 -5.24
N LEU A 30 13.24 -9.29 -4.94
CA LEU A 30 12.25 -8.21 -4.82
C LEU A 30 12.35 -7.28 -6.04
N PHE A 31 11.25 -7.14 -6.77
CA PHE A 31 11.15 -6.27 -7.93
C PHE A 31 10.48 -4.95 -7.58
N ARG A 32 11.09 -3.84 -7.96
CA ARG A 32 10.54 -2.49 -7.85
C ARG A 32 10.94 -1.67 -9.07
N PRO A 33 10.13 -0.69 -9.50
CA PRO A 33 10.56 0.24 -10.53
C PRO A 33 11.83 0.99 -10.07
N PHE A 34 12.75 1.25 -10.99
CA PHE A 34 13.99 1.98 -10.74
C PHE A 34 14.34 2.83 -11.96
N HIS A 35 14.42 4.15 -11.77
CA HIS A 35 14.93 5.13 -12.72
C HIS A 35 15.23 6.44 -11.98
N GLU A 36 15.95 7.34 -12.63
CA GLU A 36 16.30 8.65 -12.05
C GLU A 36 15.03 9.47 -11.72
N GLY A 37 15.00 10.09 -10.53
CA GLY A 37 13.86 10.90 -10.10
C GLY A 37 12.63 10.13 -9.60
N ILE A 38 12.67 8.79 -9.58
CA ILE A 38 11.53 7.95 -9.16
C ILE A 38 10.95 8.30 -7.78
N GLU A 39 11.78 8.81 -6.87
CA GLU A 39 11.38 9.20 -5.52
C GLU A 39 10.36 10.35 -5.49
N LEU A 40 10.41 11.22 -6.50
CA LEU A 40 9.57 12.43 -6.60
C LEU A 40 8.34 12.22 -7.48
N ILE A 41 8.25 11.10 -8.20
CA ILE A 41 7.11 10.80 -9.05
C ILE A 41 5.86 10.63 -8.19
N THR A 42 4.78 11.28 -8.60
CA THR A 42 3.46 11.10 -7.99
C THR A 42 2.89 9.75 -8.40
N TYR A 43 2.63 8.91 -7.41
CA TYR A 43 1.88 7.68 -7.50
C TYR A 43 0.43 7.92 -7.10
N ARG A 44 -0.47 7.31 -7.87
CA ARG A 44 -1.91 7.26 -7.61
C ARG A 44 -2.46 5.88 -7.98
N PRO A 45 -3.62 5.48 -7.45
CA PRO A 45 -4.32 4.30 -7.94
C PRO A 45 -4.54 4.38 -9.46
N ILE A 46 -4.40 3.25 -10.14
CA ILE A 46 -4.63 3.12 -11.59
C ILE A 46 -6.07 3.54 -11.87
N LYS A 47 -6.25 4.55 -12.74
CA LYS A 47 -7.55 5.21 -12.96
C LYS A 47 -8.60 4.23 -13.46
N GLU A 48 -8.21 3.31 -14.32
CA GLU A 48 -9.04 2.27 -14.92
C GLU A 48 -9.55 1.24 -13.89
N LEU A 49 -8.96 1.20 -12.68
CA LEU A 49 -9.41 0.36 -11.57
C LEU A 49 -10.29 1.10 -10.57
N VAL A 50 -10.46 2.42 -10.72
CA VAL A 50 -11.33 3.25 -9.88
C VAL A 50 -12.69 3.39 -10.58
N THR A 51 -13.74 2.94 -9.92
CA THR A 51 -15.12 2.92 -10.44
C THR A 51 -16.09 3.37 -9.35
N GLU A 52 -17.39 3.48 -9.67
CA GLU A 52 -18.42 3.78 -8.67
C GLU A 52 -18.52 2.65 -7.63
N GLU A 53 -18.38 1.40 -8.07
CA GLU A 53 -18.40 0.20 -7.22
C GLU A 53 -17.06 -0.06 -6.51
N ASN A 54 -15.95 0.45 -7.04
CA ASN A 54 -14.62 0.40 -6.43
C ASN A 54 -14.03 1.82 -6.31
N PRO A 55 -14.51 2.63 -5.35
CA PRO A 55 -14.06 4.01 -5.19
C PRO A 55 -12.58 4.09 -4.84
N CYS A 56 -11.98 5.26 -5.08
CA CYS A 56 -10.58 5.49 -4.79
C CYS A 56 -10.30 5.30 -3.29
N VAL A 57 -9.38 4.40 -2.93
CA VAL A 57 -9.03 4.08 -1.54
C VAL A 57 -7.87 4.93 -1.05
N TYR A 58 -7.00 5.41 -1.95
CA TYR A 58 -5.76 6.07 -1.58
C TYR A 58 -5.61 7.45 -2.25
N ARG A 59 -5.10 8.43 -1.48
CA ARG A 59 -4.69 9.72 -2.03
C ARG A 59 -3.36 9.61 -2.78
N ASP A 60 -3.11 10.58 -3.64
CA ASP A 60 -1.82 10.75 -4.31
C ASP A 60 -0.68 10.89 -3.30
N THR A 61 0.46 10.28 -3.61
CA THR A 61 1.70 10.35 -2.81
C THR A 61 2.92 10.19 -3.71
N ASN A 62 4.13 10.22 -3.17
CA ASN A 62 5.36 9.84 -3.87
C ASN A 62 6.15 8.80 -3.08
N LEU A 63 7.15 8.20 -3.71
CA LEU A 63 7.93 7.14 -3.08
C LEU A 63 8.75 7.66 -1.89
N LYS A 64 9.20 8.92 -1.92
CA LYS A 64 9.92 9.55 -0.79
C LYS A 64 9.05 9.61 0.48
N GLU A 65 7.82 10.10 0.37
CA GLU A 65 6.86 10.18 1.48
C GLU A 65 6.52 8.78 2.01
N TYR A 66 6.25 7.83 1.11
CA TYR A 66 5.99 6.43 1.49
C TYR A 66 7.16 5.81 2.25
N VAL A 67 8.40 5.98 1.78
CA VAL A 67 9.59 5.41 2.44
C VAL A 67 9.82 6.03 3.82
N ALA A 68 9.65 7.35 3.97
CA ALA A 68 9.77 8.03 5.25
C ALA A 68 8.80 7.45 6.30
N LEU A 69 7.50 7.43 5.96
CA LEU A 69 6.45 6.91 6.86
C LEU A 69 6.62 5.41 7.12
N ARG A 70 7.02 4.62 6.11
CA ARG A 70 7.32 3.19 6.29
C ARG A 70 8.42 2.99 7.31
N ASN A 71 9.50 3.78 7.24
CA ASN A 71 10.65 3.66 8.14
C ASN A 71 10.27 4.03 9.58
N GLU A 72 9.42 5.05 9.76
CA GLU A 72 8.85 5.40 11.07
C GLU A 72 7.94 4.31 11.64
N ALA A 73 7.21 3.61 10.77
CA ALA A 73 6.32 2.52 11.17
C ALA A 73 7.05 1.20 11.51
N VAL A 74 8.36 1.08 11.24
CA VAL A 74 9.13 -0.14 11.56
C VAL A 74 9.14 -0.35 13.08
N GLY A 75 8.57 -1.47 13.53
CA GLY A 75 8.45 -1.82 14.95
C GLY A 75 7.09 -1.49 15.58
N MET A 76 6.19 -0.80 14.88
CA MET A 76 4.87 -0.44 15.39
C MET A 76 3.79 -1.46 14.99
N SER A 77 3.55 -2.44 15.86
CA SER A 77 2.28 -3.18 16.07
C SER A 77 1.40 -3.55 14.85
N GLY A 78 2.00 -3.87 13.71
CA GLY A 78 1.27 -4.40 12.54
C GLY A 78 0.44 -3.38 11.76
N ARG A 79 0.58 -2.07 12.02
CA ARG A 79 -0.09 -1.03 11.21
C ARG A 79 0.47 -1.02 9.78
N SER A 80 -0.40 -0.78 8.81
CA SER A 80 0.01 -0.73 7.42
C SER A 80 0.69 0.59 7.14
N ALA A 81 1.85 0.56 6.47
CA ALA A 81 2.47 1.77 5.92
C ALA A 81 1.56 2.49 4.90
N LEU A 82 0.47 1.86 4.45
CA LEU A 82 -0.52 2.47 3.56
C LEU A 82 -1.62 3.25 4.30
N ASP A 83 -1.76 3.10 5.61
CA ASP A 83 -2.85 3.73 6.36
C ASP A 83 -2.84 5.26 6.29
N PRO A 84 -1.69 5.97 6.36
CA PRO A 84 -1.64 7.44 6.21
C PRO A 84 -2.08 7.97 4.84
N PHE A 85 -2.24 7.08 3.85
CA PHE A 85 -2.62 7.43 2.49
C PHE A 85 -4.07 7.08 2.18
N LYS A 86 -4.80 6.43 3.08
CA LYS A 86 -6.21 6.12 2.84
C LYS A 86 -7.04 7.40 2.82
N VAL A 87 -7.95 7.54 1.87
CA VAL A 87 -8.96 8.61 1.89
C VAL A 87 -10.13 8.18 2.76
N GLU A 88 -10.68 9.11 3.55
CA GLU A 88 -11.94 8.85 4.22
C GLU A 88 -13.04 8.68 3.16
N SER A 89 -13.76 7.56 3.24
CA SER A 89 -15.00 7.41 2.47
C SER A 89 -15.95 8.53 2.89
N MET A 90 -16.25 9.45 1.97
CA MET A 90 -17.41 10.32 2.12
C MET A 90 -18.62 9.39 2.22
N LYS A 91 -19.14 9.20 3.43
CA LYS A 91 -20.43 8.55 3.62
C LYS A 91 -21.41 9.28 2.72
N SER A 92 -21.98 8.57 1.75
CA SER A 92 -23.05 9.08 0.91
C SER A 92 -24.17 9.53 1.82
N THR A 93 -24.22 10.83 2.12
CA THR A 93 -25.38 11.48 2.71
C THR A 93 -26.46 11.36 1.66
N ARG A 94 -27.26 10.29 1.76
CA ARG A 94 -28.53 10.18 1.03
C ARG A 94 -29.39 11.34 1.51
N LEU A 95 -29.32 12.44 0.77
CA LEU A 95 -30.28 13.53 0.89
C LEU A 95 -31.60 12.96 0.33
N ALA A 96 -32.39 12.37 1.22
CA ALA A 96 -33.77 12.03 0.93
C ALA A 96 -34.51 13.34 0.64
N ARG A 97 -34.71 13.64 -0.64
CA ARG A 97 -35.74 14.55 -1.13
C ARG A 97 -36.87 13.67 -1.64
N HIS A 98 -37.97 13.64 -0.89
CA HIS A 98 -39.33 13.91 -1.35
C HIS A 98 -40.28 13.91 -0.16
#